data_AF-A0A6P6FQK8-F1
#
_entry.id   AF-A0A6P6FQK8-F1
#
_cell.length_a   1.000
_cell.length_b   1.000
_cell.length_c   1.000
_cell.angle_alpha   90.00
_cell.angle_beta   90.00
_cell.angle_gamma   90.00
#
_symmetry.space_group_name_H-M   'P 1'
#
loop_
_entity.id
_entity.type
_entity.pdbx_description
1 polymer ?
#
loop_
_entity_poly.entity_id
_entity_poly.type
_entity_poly.pdbx_seq_one_letter_code
_entity_poly.pdbx_strand_id
1 'polypeptide(L)'
;MASPNYETQTQSLSAESVAKNDHLLIEILLRLPTNSLLTFKSVSKYWLSLISSPYFCHRHTTLCNLASGLFLSRNPSDKTNPEFPFINLNRSSQISHPPPFRTLSFINDPSGITILQSCNGLLLCCNFGLDSRNNYYVCNPTTKHYTTLPPLPVNNEAAASTCKTGFSLAFDPSNSPHYKVVCVVNTDSMGQVEIYSSETGSWRLCTVSFPSDFLGYDFHFDGGIFWNGSLHWISIRDSVTAWGTRCALYFNVDEERMSEMPLPPVPEDWEWDDSCLDYFGESGGHLHLIGYEPSYTNFNVYEIERDYSSWFLKFHVVLDEVLIAFPQMIPSLHDFDMFDFSVVCVIRCELEEPYLVMQIKGVLIVYYLKTKTFKKLCDIDHRDPDADGTLAYQYIESLACI
;
A
#
# COMPACT_ATOMS: atom_id res chain seq x y z
N MET A 1 24.91 61.62 -6.13
CA MET A 1 23.67 61.08 -6.73
C MET A 1 23.89 59.59 -6.92
N ALA A 2 23.34 58.77 -6.04
CA ALA A 2 23.34 57.32 -6.20
C ALA A 2 22.09 56.94 -6.99
N SER A 3 22.26 56.27 -8.12
CA SER A 3 21.15 55.72 -8.90
C SER A 3 20.37 54.72 -8.02
N PRO A 4 19.02 54.74 -8.00
CA PRO A 4 18.28 53.70 -7.31
C PRO A 4 18.51 52.37 -8.03
N ASN A 5 18.71 51.31 -7.26
CA ASN A 5 18.83 49.94 -7.76
C ASN A 5 17.55 49.51 -8.50
N TYR A 6 17.51 49.73 -9.81
CA TYR A 6 16.40 49.32 -10.68
C TYR A 6 16.16 47.80 -10.65
N GLU A 7 17.21 46.98 -10.50
CA GLU A 7 17.08 45.51 -10.44
C GLU A 7 16.33 45.03 -9.19
N THR A 8 16.56 45.64 -8.03
CA THR A 8 15.92 45.25 -6.77
C THR A 8 14.44 45.65 -6.73
N GLN A 9 14.07 46.78 -7.34
CA GLN A 9 12.67 47.17 -7.52
C GLN A 9 11.92 46.25 -8.50
N THR A 10 12.57 45.82 -9.58
CA THR A 10 11.93 44.96 -10.58
C THR A 10 11.68 43.55 -10.05
N GLN A 11 12.59 43.01 -9.23
CA GLN A 11 12.39 41.72 -8.52
C GLN A 11 11.28 41.78 -7.46
N SER A 12 11.11 42.91 -6.76
CA SER A 12 10.01 43.06 -5.79
C SER A 12 8.65 43.10 -6.49
N LEU A 13 8.56 43.76 -7.64
CA LEU A 13 7.32 43.85 -8.44
C LEU A 13 6.90 42.50 -9.04
N SER A 14 7.85 41.68 -9.51
CA SER A 14 7.55 40.36 -10.04
C SER A 14 7.12 39.38 -8.95
N ALA A 15 7.82 39.35 -7.81
CA ALA A 15 7.45 38.53 -6.66
C ALA A 15 6.07 38.90 -6.11
N GLU A 16 5.75 40.19 -5.99
CA GLU A 16 4.42 40.64 -5.59
C GLU A 16 3.33 40.28 -6.61
N SER A 17 3.63 40.34 -7.90
CA SER A 17 2.68 39.96 -8.95
C SER A 17 2.36 38.47 -8.91
N VAL A 18 3.36 37.62 -8.66
CA VAL A 18 3.18 36.18 -8.45
C VAL A 18 2.41 35.90 -7.17
N ALA A 19 2.76 36.56 -6.05
CA ALA A 19 2.10 36.35 -4.76
C ALA A 19 0.63 36.82 -4.73
N LYS A 20 0.22 37.70 -5.65
CA LYS A 20 -1.17 38.15 -5.82
C LYS A 20 -1.98 37.27 -6.79
N ASN A 21 -1.36 36.26 -7.41
CA ASN A 21 -2.03 35.36 -8.35
C ASN A 21 -2.11 33.95 -7.75
N ASP A 22 -3.30 33.59 -7.26
CA ASP A 22 -3.59 32.29 -6.65
C ASP A 22 -3.16 31.12 -7.55
N HIS A 23 -3.38 31.19 -8.87
CA HIS A 23 -3.01 30.11 -9.79
C HIS A 23 -1.50 29.90 -9.86
N LEU A 24 -0.73 30.97 -10.02
CA LEU A 24 0.73 30.87 -10.06
C LEU A 24 1.29 30.41 -8.72
N LEU A 25 0.74 30.91 -7.62
CA LEU A 25 1.16 30.51 -6.29
C LEU A 25 0.86 29.02 -6.04
N ILE A 26 -0.33 28.53 -6.42
CA ILE A 26 -0.68 27.10 -6.36
C ILE A 26 0.33 26.26 -7.16
N GLU A 27 0.62 26.62 -8.41
CA GLU A 27 1.57 25.87 -9.24
C GLU A 27 2.99 25.83 -8.68
N ILE A 28 3.43 26.90 -7.99
CA ILE A 28 4.71 26.93 -7.29
C ILE A 28 4.67 26.00 -6.07
N LEU A 29 3.63 26.13 -5.25
CA LEU A 29 3.47 25.35 -4.02
C LEU A 29 3.35 23.85 -4.31
N LEU A 30 2.63 23.45 -5.36
CA LEU A 30 2.49 22.05 -5.76
C LEU A 30 3.82 21.35 -6.12
N ARG A 31 4.90 22.11 -6.35
CA ARG A 31 6.24 21.58 -6.67
C ARG A 31 7.14 21.45 -5.45
N LEU A 32 6.67 21.88 -4.28
CA LEU A 32 7.44 21.83 -3.05
C LEU A 32 7.23 20.50 -2.32
N PRO A 33 8.21 20.04 -1.53
CA PRO A 33 8.04 18.88 -0.69
C PRO A 33 6.86 19.05 0.28
N THR A 34 6.15 17.97 0.57
CA THR A 34 4.96 17.98 1.43
C THR A 34 5.24 18.55 2.81
N ASN A 35 6.40 18.22 3.39
CA ASN A 35 6.83 18.76 4.68
C ASN A 35 7.00 20.29 4.66
N SER A 36 7.51 20.85 3.56
CA SER A 36 7.58 22.30 3.38
C SER A 36 6.18 22.90 3.35
N LEU A 37 5.25 22.30 2.62
CA LEU A 37 3.86 22.78 2.56
C LEU A 37 3.16 22.78 3.92
N LEU A 38 3.38 21.73 4.73
CA LEU A 38 2.85 21.67 6.09
C LEU A 38 3.39 22.81 6.97
N THR A 39 4.69 23.14 6.87
CA THR A 39 5.25 24.29 7.61
C THR A 39 4.76 25.64 7.07
N PHE A 40 4.52 25.73 5.76
CA PHE A 40 4.09 26.95 5.09
C PHE A 40 2.67 27.36 5.42
N LYS A 41 1.83 26.42 5.89
CA LYS A 41 0.53 26.73 6.51
C LYS A 41 0.66 27.73 7.68
N SER A 42 1.80 27.76 8.37
CA SER A 42 2.04 28.68 9.50
C SER A 42 2.57 30.05 9.10
N VAL A 43 2.91 30.28 7.83
CA VAL A 43 3.54 31.53 7.36
C VAL A 43 2.53 32.69 7.30
N SER A 44 1.31 32.43 6.83
CA SER A 44 0.24 33.43 6.82
C SER A 44 -1.15 32.77 6.72
N LYS A 45 -2.20 33.51 7.11
CA LYS A 45 -3.60 33.06 6.95
C LYS A 45 -3.96 32.76 5.49
N TYR A 46 -3.39 33.52 4.56
CA TYR A 46 -3.62 33.34 3.12
C TYR A 46 -3.01 32.01 2.63
N TRP A 47 -1.77 31.72 3.01
CA TRP A 47 -1.11 30.45 2.67
C TRP A 47 -1.78 29.25 3.34
N LEU A 48 -2.20 29.39 4.61
CA LEU A 48 -3.01 28.39 5.29
C LEU A 48 -4.28 28.06 4.49
N SER A 49 -5.01 29.08 4.04
CA SER A 49 -6.25 28.93 3.27
C SER A 49 -6.00 28.26 1.92
N LEU A 50 -4.93 28.65 1.23
CA LEU A 50 -4.61 28.14 -0.09
C LEU A 50 -4.21 26.65 -0.04
N ILE A 51 -3.26 26.32 0.85
CA ILE A 51 -2.71 24.97 1.00
C ILE A 51 -3.73 24.00 1.61
N SER A 52 -4.65 24.50 2.46
CA SER A 52 -5.71 23.67 3.05
C SER A 52 -6.97 23.61 2.20
N SER A 53 -6.99 24.25 1.02
CA SER A 53 -8.15 24.19 0.13
C SER A 53 -8.30 22.76 -0.44
N PRO A 54 -9.54 22.24 -0.57
CA PRO A 54 -9.76 20.92 -1.14
C PRO A 54 -9.13 20.74 -2.53
N TYR A 55 -9.19 21.80 -3.36
CA TYR A 55 -8.57 21.83 -4.68
C TYR A 55 -7.05 21.63 -4.62
N PHE A 56 -6.35 22.33 -3.71
CA PHE A 56 -4.90 22.18 -3.55
C PHE A 56 -4.54 20.77 -3.06
N CYS A 57 -5.21 20.29 -2.01
CA CYS A 57 -4.95 18.95 -1.44
C CYS A 57 -5.17 17.84 -2.47
N HIS A 58 -6.26 17.93 -3.24
CA HIS A 58 -6.57 16.99 -4.32
C HIS A 58 -5.49 16.99 -5.40
N ARG A 59 -5.11 18.17 -5.90
CA ARG A 59 -4.05 18.28 -6.92
C ARG A 59 -2.68 17.81 -6.42
N HIS A 60 -2.32 18.14 -5.19
CA HIS A 60 -1.07 17.68 -4.58
C HIS A 60 -1.04 16.15 -4.50
N THR A 61 -2.08 15.53 -3.97
CA THR A 61 -2.14 14.07 -3.78
C THR A 61 -2.11 13.32 -5.11
N THR A 62 -2.72 13.87 -6.15
CA THR A 62 -2.68 13.29 -7.50
C THR A 62 -1.28 13.37 -8.13
N LEU A 63 -0.50 14.41 -7.81
CA LEU A 63 0.88 14.58 -8.30
C LEU A 63 1.90 13.76 -7.50
N CYS A 64 1.68 13.60 -6.20
CA CYS A 64 2.55 12.85 -5.29
C CYS A 64 2.02 11.42 -5.09
N ASN A 65 1.99 10.62 -6.16
CA ASN A 65 1.47 9.25 -6.14
C ASN A 65 2.55 8.16 -5.97
N LEU A 66 3.83 8.54 -5.85
CA LEU A 66 4.93 7.60 -5.69
C LEU A 66 5.25 7.38 -4.22
N ALA A 67 5.54 6.13 -3.86
CA ALA A 67 5.99 5.77 -2.53
C ALA A 67 7.34 6.43 -2.22
N SER A 68 7.36 7.27 -1.18
CA SER A 68 8.57 7.92 -0.67
C SER A 68 9.24 7.10 0.43
N GLY A 69 8.54 6.10 0.96
CA GLY A 69 9.08 5.16 1.93
C GLY A 69 8.22 3.91 2.11
N LEU A 70 8.66 3.03 2.99
CA LEU A 70 7.94 1.81 3.39
C LEU A 70 7.88 1.71 4.90
N PHE A 71 6.71 1.41 5.45
CA PHE A 71 6.56 0.94 6.82
C PHE A 71 6.65 -0.57 6.84
N LEU A 72 7.54 -1.11 7.68
CA LEU A 72 7.63 -2.54 7.90
C LEU A 72 6.75 -2.93 9.10
N SER A 73 6.00 -4.01 8.97
CA SER A 73 5.30 -4.62 10.09
C SER A 73 6.28 -5.49 10.88
N ARG A 74 6.28 -5.35 12.21
CA ARG A 74 6.96 -6.30 13.09
C ARG A 74 6.00 -7.41 13.49
N ASN A 75 6.53 -8.60 13.78
CA ASN A 75 5.76 -9.74 14.27
C ASN A 75 4.87 -9.33 15.47
N PRO A 76 3.55 -9.60 15.44
CA PRO A 76 2.62 -9.28 16.53
C PRO A 76 2.93 -9.92 17.89
N SER A 77 3.88 -10.85 17.95
CA SER A 77 4.30 -11.51 19.20
C SER A 77 4.94 -10.55 20.22
N ASP A 78 5.42 -9.38 19.78
CA ASP A 78 5.96 -8.32 20.66
C ASP A 78 4.81 -7.58 21.35
N LYS A 79 4.59 -7.83 22.66
CA LYS A 79 3.46 -7.28 23.47
C LYS A 79 3.51 -5.76 23.73
N THR A 80 4.33 -5.02 23.01
CA THR A 80 4.48 -3.57 23.13
C THR A 80 3.87 -2.88 21.93
N ASN A 81 3.39 -1.63 22.09
CA ASN A 81 2.90 -0.81 20.98
C ASN A 81 3.88 -0.89 19.79
N PRO A 82 3.45 -1.40 18.61
CA PRO A 82 4.38 -1.73 17.55
C PRO A 82 5.07 -0.46 17.03
N GLU A 83 6.39 -0.51 17.02
CA GLU A 83 7.19 0.41 16.21
C GLU A 83 7.18 -0.10 14.76
N PHE A 84 7.04 0.84 13.82
CA PHE A 84 7.11 0.55 12.39
C PHE A 84 8.48 1.03 11.88
N PRO A 85 9.45 0.12 11.64
CA PRO A 85 10.66 0.49 10.94
C PRO A 85 10.29 1.14 9.61
N PHE A 86 10.99 2.23 9.28
CA PHE A 86 10.70 3.00 8.08
C PHE A 86 11.92 3.03 7.17
N ILE A 87 11.70 2.63 5.93
CA ILE A 87 12.72 2.68 4.88
C ILE A 87 12.44 3.91 4.02
N ASN A 88 13.44 4.76 3.85
CA ASN A 88 13.35 5.90 2.94
C ASN A 88 13.66 5.44 1.51
N LEU A 89 12.73 5.67 0.58
CA LEU A 89 12.88 5.36 -0.84
C LEU A 89 13.24 6.61 -1.69
N ASN A 90 13.17 7.82 -1.13
CA ASN A 90 13.51 9.05 -1.85
C ASN A 90 15.01 9.11 -2.17
N ARG A 91 15.34 8.96 -3.46
CA ARG A 91 16.72 8.95 -3.96
C ARG A 91 17.34 10.34 -4.13
N SER A 92 16.51 11.40 -4.19
CA SER A 92 16.96 12.75 -4.57
C SER A 92 17.52 13.59 -3.42
N SER A 93 17.28 13.20 -2.17
CA SER A 93 17.83 13.90 -1.00
C SER A 93 18.96 13.08 -0.37
N GLN A 94 20.20 13.53 -0.52
CA GLN A 94 21.34 13.07 0.30
C GLN A 94 21.13 13.34 1.80
N ILE A 95 20.08 14.09 2.15
CA ILE A 95 19.60 14.30 3.49
C ILE A 95 18.62 13.16 3.80
N SER A 96 19.05 12.21 4.62
CA SER A 96 18.15 11.26 5.26
C SER A 96 17.20 12.05 6.16
N HIS A 97 16.02 12.38 5.64
CA HIS A 97 14.96 12.87 6.51
C HIS A 97 14.64 11.74 7.51
N PRO A 98 14.58 12.05 8.83
CA PRO A 98 14.16 11.07 9.80
C PRO A 98 12.78 10.55 9.40
N PRO A 99 12.46 9.29 9.75
CA PRO A 99 11.16 8.74 9.44
C PRO A 99 10.07 9.68 9.97
N PRO A 100 8.98 9.91 9.21
CA PRO A 100 7.96 10.90 9.56
C PRO A 100 7.37 10.64 10.96
N PHE A 101 7.40 9.38 11.41
CA PHE A 101 7.14 8.91 12.76
C PHE A 101 7.66 7.46 12.90
N ARG A 102 7.86 7.00 14.16
CA ARG A 102 8.20 5.61 14.48
C ARG A 102 7.01 4.77 14.94
N THR A 103 5.94 5.44 15.36
CA THR A 103 4.68 4.85 15.85
C THR A 103 3.50 5.68 15.34
N LEU A 104 2.34 5.06 15.22
CA LEU A 104 1.06 5.75 14.93
C LEU A 104 0.41 6.29 16.22
N SER A 105 1.22 6.84 17.14
CA SER A 105 0.76 7.25 18.47
C SER A 105 -0.27 8.38 18.47
N PHE A 106 -0.37 9.15 17.37
CA PHE A 106 -1.39 10.18 17.22
C PHE A 106 -2.83 9.63 17.19
N ILE A 107 -3.01 8.33 16.95
CA ILE A 107 -4.31 7.64 17.04
C ILE A 107 -4.76 7.42 18.50
N ASN A 108 -3.85 7.57 19.48
CA ASN A 108 -4.12 7.51 20.93
C ASN A 108 -4.90 6.26 21.40
N ASP A 109 -4.84 5.14 20.66
CA ASP A 109 -5.42 3.87 21.12
C ASP A 109 -4.50 3.23 22.18
N PRO A 110 -5.02 2.85 23.36
CA PRO A 110 -4.22 2.31 24.45
C PRO A 110 -3.58 0.96 24.12
N SER A 111 -4.16 0.20 23.19
CA SER A 111 -3.65 -1.12 22.82
C SER A 111 -2.51 -1.04 21.80
N GLY A 112 -2.30 0.13 21.18
CA GLY A 112 -1.40 0.30 20.04
C GLY A 112 -2.13 0.07 18.71
N ILE A 113 -1.42 0.20 17.59
CA ILE A 113 -2.02 0.19 16.25
C ILE A 113 -1.32 -0.82 15.35
N THR A 114 -2.08 -1.59 14.57
CA THR A 114 -1.57 -2.42 13.48
C THR A 114 -1.99 -1.81 12.14
N ILE A 115 -1.07 -1.72 11.18
CA ILE A 115 -1.41 -1.32 9.80
C ILE A 115 -1.92 -2.57 9.07
N LEU A 116 -3.02 -2.45 8.35
CA LEU A 116 -3.63 -3.50 7.55
C LEU A 116 -3.43 -3.29 6.05
N GLN A 117 -3.42 -2.03 5.60
CA GLN A 117 -3.29 -1.69 4.18
C GLN A 117 -2.80 -0.25 4.00
N SER A 118 -2.04 0.01 2.94
CA SER A 118 -1.76 1.34 2.40
C SER A 118 -2.50 1.57 1.08
N CYS A 119 -3.10 2.74 0.89
CA CYS A 119 -3.79 3.11 -0.34
C CYS A 119 -3.66 4.62 -0.60
N ASN A 120 -2.92 5.02 -1.65
CA ASN A 120 -2.80 6.41 -2.11
C ASN A 120 -2.54 7.45 -1.00
N GLY A 121 -1.64 7.10 -0.07
CA GLY A 121 -1.21 7.95 1.05
C GLY A 121 -2.10 7.89 2.30
N LEU A 122 -3.15 7.07 2.29
CA LEU A 122 -3.93 6.72 3.48
C LEU A 122 -3.55 5.32 3.97
N LEU A 123 -3.68 5.10 5.29
CA LEU A 123 -3.50 3.80 5.92
C LEU A 123 -4.81 3.34 6.55
N LEU A 124 -5.17 2.08 6.31
CA LEU A 124 -6.17 1.36 7.10
C LEU A 124 -5.47 0.65 8.25
N CYS A 125 -5.96 0.85 9.46
CA CYS A 125 -5.38 0.31 10.67
C CYS A 125 -6.45 -0.28 11.59
N CYS A 126 -6.02 -1.12 12.53
CA CYS A 126 -6.84 -1.52 13.67
C CYS A 126 -6.05 -1.37 14.97
N ASN A 127 -6.73 -1.45 16.11
CA ASN A 127 -6.06 -1.59 17.39
C ASN A 127 -5.24 -2.90 17.44
N PHE A 128 -4.12 -2.87 18.15
CA PHE A 128 -3.20 -4.01 18.29
C PHE A 128 -3.72 -4.97 19.37
N GLY A 129 -3.84 -6.27 19.06
CA GLY A 129 -4.28 -7.30 20.02
C GLY A 129 -5.34 -8.26 19.48
N LEU A 130 -5.63 -9.32 20.23
CA LEU A 130 -6.50 -10.45 19.85
C LEU A 130 -7.96 -10.32 20.35
N ASP A 131 -8.37 -9.15 20.86
CA ASP A 131 -9.73 -8.99 21.36
C ASP A 131 -10.75 -9.01 20.21
N SER A 132 -11.87 -9.71 20.41
CA SER A 132 -12.96 -9.86 19.42
C SER A 132 -13.61 -8.56 18.93
N ARG A 133 -13.25 -7.40 19.50
CA ARG A 133 -13.80 -6.09 19.14
C ARG A 133 -12.70 -5.15 18.70
N ASN A 134 -12.20 -5.37 17.50
CA ASN A 134 -11.24 -4.45 16.90
C ASN A 134 -11.92 -3.12 16.53
N ASN A 135 -11.28 -2.03 16.95
CA ASN A 135 -11.56 -0.70 16.42
C ASN A 135 -10.76 -0.53 15.14
N TYR A 136 -11.36 0.10 14.14
CA TYR A 136 -10.72 0.35 12.86
C TYR A 136 -10.54 1.85 12.65
N TYR A 137 -9.44 2.20 12.02
CA TYR A 137 -9.04 3.59 11.79
C TYR A 137 -8.60 3.75 10.34
N VAL A 138 -8.95 4.89 9.75
CA VAL A 138 -8.27 5.37 8.54
C VAL A 138 -7.45 6.59 8.93
N CYS A 139 -6.17 6.59 8.63
CA CYS A 139 -5.28 7.69 9.00
C CYS A 139 -4.43 8.18 7.83
N ASN A 140 -4.08 9.46 7.90
CA ASN A 140 -3.16 10.11 6.98
C ASN A 140 -1.88 10.33 7.78
N PRO A 141 -0.87 9.47 7.58
CA PRO A 141 0.39 9.55 8.31
C PRO A 141 1.13 10.88 8.11
N THR A 142 0.97 11.53 6.96
CA THR A 142 1.62 12.80 6.63
C THR A 142 1.01 13.97 7.40
N THR A 143 -0.32 14.02 7.52
CA THR A 143 -1.03 15.10 8.24
C THR A 143 -1.27 14.79 9.72
N LYS A 144 -1.05 13.54 10.14
CA LYS A 144 -1.30 13.03 11.51
C LYS A 144 -2.76 13.18 11.95
N HIS A 145 -3.67 13.11 10.99
CA HIS A 145 -5.11 13.04 11.21
C HIS A 145 -5.60 11.61 11.01
N TYR A 146 -6.67 11.26 11.71
CA TYR A 146 -7.32 9.96 11.59
C TYR A 146 -8.81 10.09 11.87
N THR A 147 -9.56 9.12 11.35
CA THR A 147 -10.98 8.92 11.65
C THR A 147 -11.16 7.50 12.15
N THR A 148 -11.89 7.38 13.27
CA THR A 148 -12.33 6.09 13.80
C THR A 148 -13.56 5.65 13.04
N LEU A 149 -13.53 4.44 12.47
CA LEU A 149 -14.69 3.88 11.80
C LEU A 149 -15.76 3.52 12.83
N PRO A 150 -17.03 3.84 12.58
CA PRO A 150 -18.10 3.40 13.46
C PRO A 150 -18.16 1.86 13.48
N PRO A 151 -18.70 1.25 14.54
CA PRO A 151 -18.96 -0.18 14.54
C PRO A 151 -19.85 -0.57 13.35
N LEU A 152 -19.59 -1.75 12.77
CA LEU A 152 -20.49 -2.32 11.77
C LEU A 152 -21.90 -2.47 12.35
N PRO A 153 -22.96 -2.22 11.56
CA PRO A 153 -24.33 -2.45 12.01
C PRO A 153 -24.52 -3.95 12.32
N VAL A 154 -24.63 -4.29 13.61
CA VAL A 154 -24.85 -5.67 14.04
C VAL A 154 -26.32 -6.02 13.80
N ASN A 155 -26.59 -6.98 12.90
CA ASN A 155 -27.91 -7.61 12.83
C ASN A 155 -28.11 -8.46 14.10
N ASN A 156 -28.90 -7.92 15.03
CA ASN A 156 -29.02 -8.30 16.44
C ASN A 156 -29.57 -9.72 16.75
N GLU A 157 -29.66 -10.64 15.78
CA GLU A 157 -30.23 -11.98 16.02
C GLU A 157 -29.32 -13.15 15.59
N ALA A 158 -28.24 -12.91 14.84
CA ALA A 158 -27.35 -13.96 14.33
C ALA A 158 -25.85 -13.76 14.68
N ALA A 159 -25.56 -12.99 15.72
CA ALA A 159 -24.20 -12.59 16.12
C ALA A 159 -23.27 -13.75 16.55
N ALA A 160 -23.73 -15.00 16.50
CA ALA A 160 -22.92 -16.18 16.80
C ALA A 160 -22.23 -16.79 15.57
N SER A 161 -22.65 -16.49 14.33
CA SER A 161 -22.08 -17.09 13.11
C SER A 161 -21.54 -16.10 12.06
N THR A 162 -21.62 -14.79 12.28
CA THR A 162 -21.11 -13.80 11.31
C THR A 162 -19.60 -13.59 11.48
N CYS A 163 -18.79 -14.30 10.69
CA CYS A 163 -17.34 -14.09 10.63
C CYS A 163 -17.01 -12.95 9.66
N LYS A 164 -16.38 -11.89 10.18
CA LYS A 164 -15.77 -10.85 9.33
C LYS A 164 -14.58 -11.49 8.60
N THR A 165 -14.51 -11.36 7.28
CA THR A 165 -13.47 -12.02 6.48
C THR A 165 -12.40 -11.08 5.95
N GLY A 166 -12.61 -9.77 6.06
CA GLY A 166 -11.56 -8.78 5.80
C GLY A 166 -12.07 -7.34 5.71
N PHE A 167 -11.16 -6.39 5.88
CA PHE A 167 -11.38 -4.97 5.62
C PHE A 167 -10.40 -4.48 4.56
N SER A 168 -10.87 -3.66 3.63
CA SER A 168 -10.01 -3.08 2.60
C SER A 168 -10.39 -1.63 2.29
N LEU A 169 -9.37 -0.80 2.12
CA LEU A 169 -9.47 0.63 1.86
C LEU A 169 -9.44 0.90 0.36
N ALA A 170 -10.43 1.64 -0.11
CA ALA A 170 -10.52 2.13 -1.48
C ALA A 170 -10.45 3.66 -1.48
N PHE A 171 -9.38 4.19 -2.04
CA PHE A 171 -9.19 5.64 -2.14
C PHE A 171 -8.49 5.97 -3.46
N ASP A 172 -9.20 6.67 -4.35
CA ASP A 172 -8.61 7.26 -5.56
C ASP A 172 -8.69 8.78 -5.47
N PRO A 173 -7.59 9.46 -5.10
CA PRO A 173 -7.57 10.90 -4.97
C PRO A 173 -7.86 11.60 -6.30
N SER A 174 -7.65 10.96 -7.45
CA SER A 174 -7.90 11.54 -8.77
C SER A 174 -9.40 11.63 -9.10
N ASN A 175 -10.20 10.76 -8.49
CA ASN A 175 -11.64 10.68 -8.74
C ASN A 175 -12.47 11.33 -7.63
N SER A 176 -12.08 11.19 -6.36
CA SER A 176 -12.84 11.72 -5.22
C SER A 176 -11.92 12.10 -4.05
N PRO A 177 -12.23 13.17 -3.30
CA PRO A 177 -11.55 13.45 -2.03
C PRO A 177 -11.98 12.50 -0.90
N HIS A 178 -13.04 11.71 -1.12
CA HIS A 178 -13.58 10.78 -0.13
C HIS A 178 -13.06 9.37 -0.37
N TYR A 179 -12.79 8.66 0.73
CA TYR A 179 -12.42 7.25 0.71
C TYR A 179 -13.61 6.38 1.12
N LYS A 180 -13.55 5.12 0.72
CA LYS A 180 -14.49 4.08 1.14
C LYS A 180 -13.72 2.96 1.83
N VAL A 181 -14.33 2.33 2.82
CA VAL A 181 -13.81 1.10 3.44
C VAL A 181 -14.82 0.00 3.20
N VAL A 182 -14.36 -1.10 2.62
CA VAL A 182 -15.18 -2.25 2.27
C VAL A 182 -14.87 -3.36 3.26
N CYS A 183 -15.90 -3.87 3.92
CA CYS A 183 -15.81 -5.04 4.78
C CYS A 183 -16.58 -6.18 4.12
N VAL A 184 -15.90 -7.32 3.92
CA VAL A 184 -16.58 -8.54 3.48
C VAL A 184 -16.99 -9.32 4.73
N VAL A 185 -18.26 -9.71 4.77
CA VAL A 185 -18.89 -10.43 5.85
C VAL A 185 -19.37 -11.77 5.29
N ASN A 186 -18.84 -12.87 5.81
CA ASN A 186 -19.33 -14.18 5.42
C ASN A 186 -20.57 -14.52 6.23
N THR A 187 -21.66 -14.87 5.54
CA THR A 187 -22.84 -15.46 6.15
C THR A 187 -23.06 -16.83 5.50
N ASP A 188 -23.58 -17.78 6.28
CA ASP A 188 -23.69 -19.23 6.00
C ASP A 188 -24.33 -19.63 4.63
N SER A 189 -24.75 -18.69 3.79
CA SER A 189 -25.28 -18.95 2.44
C SER A 189 -25.05 -17.84 1.40
N MET A 190 -24.58 -16.64 1.78
CA MET A 190 -24.30 -15.52 0.87
C MET A 190 -23.23 -14.61 1.48
N GLY A 191 -22.19 -14.25 0.72
CA GLY A 191 -21.31 -13.17 1.17
C GLY A 191 -22.04 -11.83 1.13
N GLN A 192 -21.88 -11.02 2.16
CA GLN A 192 -22.39 -9.65 2.22
C GLN A 192 -21.21 -8.68 2.23
N VAL A 193 -21.42 -7.49 1.70
CA VAL A 193 -20.42 -6.43 1.71
C VAL A 193 -20.99 -5.23 2.44
N GLU A 194 -20.25 -4.70 3.41
CA GLU A 194 -20.58 -3.45 4.09
C GLU A 194 -19.62 -2.37 3.60
N ILE A 195 -20.14 -1.23 3.19
CA ILE A 195 -19.34 -0.14 2.62
C ILE A 195 -19.49 1.10 3.51
N TYR A 196 -18.39 1.50 4.14
CA TYR A 196 -18.27 2.81 4.78
C TYR A 196 -17.92 3.85 3.73
N SER A 197 -18.56 5.02 3.80
CA SER A 197 -18.18 6.19 3.00
C SER A 197 -17.77 7.35 3.92
N SER A 198 -16.58 7.90 3.71
CA SER A 198 -16.12 9.07 4.48
C SER A 198 -16.93 10.34 4.19
N GLU A 199 -17.67 10.39 3.08
CA GLU A 199 -18.59 11.48 2.77
C GLU A 199 -19.80 11.51 3.71
N THR A 200 -20.36 10.33 4.00
CA THR A 200 -21.56 10.20 4.85
C THR A 200 -21.23 9.90 6.30
N GLY A 201 -20.02 9.41 6.59
CA GLY A 201 -19.60 8.95 7.91
C GLY A 201 -20.33 7.69 8.39
N SER A 202 -20.92 6.89 7.48
CA SER A 202 -21.76 5.76 7.84
C SER A 202 -21.49 4.52 6.97
N TRP A 203 -21.83 3.34 7.52
CA TRP A 203 -21.86 2.07 6.80
C TRP A 203 -23.18 1.89 6.07
N ARG A 204 -23.14 1.23 4.92
CA ARG A 204 -24.32 0.70 4.25
C ARG A 204 -24.09 -0.73 3.79
N LEU A 205 -25.14 -1.53 3.91
CA LEU A 205 -25.17 -2.88 3.36
C LEU A 205 -25.24 -2.82 1.83
N CYS A 206 -24.35 -3.57 1.19
CA CYS A 206 -24.28 -3.82 -0.23
C CYS A 206 -24.47 -5.34 -0.45
N THR A 207 -25.60 -5.70 -1.05
CA THR A 207 -25.86 -7.10 -1.40
C THR A 207 -25.20 -7.40 -2.73
N VAL A 208 -24.17 -8.23 -2.71
CA VAL A 208 -23.43 -8.63 -3.90
C VAL A 208 -23.72 -10.09 -4.22
N SER A 209 -23.77 -10.41 -5.50
CA SER A 209 -23.75 -11.81 -5.95
C SER A 209 -22.29 -12.24 -6.08
N PHE A 210 -21.87 -13.20 -5.26
CA PHE A 210 -20.61 -13.89 -5.49
C PHE A 210 -20.78 -14.83 -6.68
N PRO A 211 -19.73 -15.05 -7.49
CA PRO A 211 -19.83 -16.05 -8.54
C PRO A 211 -20.15 -17.42 -7.93
N SER A 212 -20.92 -18.25 -8.62
CA SER A 212 -21.58 -19.45 -8.06
C SER A 212 -20.63 -20.48 -7.47
N ASP A 213 -19.39 -20.51 -7.96
CA ASP A 213 -18.38 -21.50 -7.61
C ASP A 213 -17.65 -21.17 -6.29
N PHE A 214 -17.99 -20.04 -5.66
CA PHE A 214 -17.34 -19.51 -4.46
C PHE A 214 -18.13 -19.78 -3.17
N LEU A 215 -19.38 -20.23 -3.28
CA LEU A 215 -20.23 -20.58 -2.13
C LEU A 215 -19.80 -21.95 -1.58
N GLY A 216 -18.80 -21.95 -0.69
CA GLY A 216 -18.33 -23.16 0.00
C GLY A 216 -16.84 -23.21 0.34
N TYR A 217 -16.05 -22.23 -0.10
CA TYR A 217 -14.61 -22.15 0.17
C TYR A 217 -14.30 -21.04 1.20
N ASP A 218 -13.34 -21.29 2.08
CA ASP A 218 -12.78 -20.29 3.00
C ASP A 218 -11.88 -19.31 2.21
N PHE A 219 -12.49 -18.35 1.51
CA PHE A 219 -11.76 -17.25 0.88
C PHE A 219 -11.46 -16.16 1.91
N HIS A 220 -10.18 -15.82 2.08
CA HIS A 220 -9.76 -14.73 2.97
C HIS A 220 -9.72 -13.40 2.20
N PHE A 221 -10.39 -12.37 2.73
CA PHE A 221 -10.48 -11.04 2.12
C PHE A 221 -9.55 -10.01 2.79
N ASP A 222 -8.54 -10.51 3.52
CA ASP A 222 -7.49 -9.67 4.09
C ASP A 222 -6.50 -9.24 3.00
N GLY A 223 -5.84 -8.09 3.21
CA GLY A 223 -4.78 -7.61 2.31
C GLY A 223 -5.26 -7.13 0.94
N GLY A 224 -6.52 -6.71 0.80
CA GLY A 224 -7.06 -6.24 -0.48
C GLY A 224 -6.26 -5.09 -1.11
N ILE A 225 -6.07 -5.14 -2.42
CA ILE A 225 -5.32 -4.14 -3.18
C ILE A 225 -6.27 -3.28 -4.01
N PHE A 226 -6.26 -1.97 -3.76
CA PHE A 226 -7.05 -1.03 -4.53
C PHE A 226 -6.32 -0.63 -5.81
N TRP A 227 -6.94 -0.86 -6.96
CA TRP A 227 -6.42 -0.50 -8.26
C TRP A 227 -7.59 -0.32 -9.24
N ASN A 228 -7.51 0.62 -10.18
CA ASN A 228 -8.48 0.73 -11.27
C ASN A 228 -9.97 0.75 -10.81
N GLY A 229 -10.26 1.48 -9.73
CA GLY A 229 -11.62 1.60 -9.17
C GLY A 229 -12.13 0.37 -8.41
N SER A 230 -11.31 -0.68 -8.29
CA SER A 230 -11.71 -1.95 -7.69
C SER A 230 -10.74 -2.41 -6.60
N LEU A 231 -11.25 -3.15 -5.62
CA LEU A 231 -10.46 -3.88 -4.64
C LEU A 231 -10.20 -5.29 -5.14
N HIS A 232 -8.97 -5.78 -5.01
CA HIS A 232 -8.56 -7.08 -5.53
C HIS A 232 -8.04 -7.97 -4.42
N TRP A 233 -8.37 -9.25 -4.47
CA TRP A 233 -7.91 -10.27 -3.56
C TRP A 233 -7.52 -11.52 -4.33
N ILE A 234 -6.52 -12.23 -3.84
CA ILE A 234 -6.10 -13.51 -4.40
C ILE A 234 -6.10 -14.52 -3.26
N SER A 235 -6.81 -15.64 -3.44
CA SER A 235 -6.73 -16.80 -2.58
C SER A 235 -5.86 -17.86 -3.23
N ILE A 236 -4.96 -18.41 -2.41
CA ILE A 236 -3.94 -19.35 -2.82
C ILE A 236 -3.97 -20.48 -1.80
N ARG A 237 -3.75 -21.70 -2.28
CA ARG A 237 -3.81 -22.92 -1.47
C ARG A 237 -3.16 -22.73 -0.11
N ASP A 238 -3.92 -22.98 0.94
CA ASP A 238 -3.35 -23.36 2.22
C ASP A 238 -2.80 -24.79 2.08
N SER A 239 -1.51 -24.97 2.36
CA SER A 239 -0.81 -26.27 2.35
C SER A 239 -1.52 -27.36 3.15
N VAL A 240 -2.43 -26.99 4.05
CA VAL A 240 -3.17 -27.92 4.92
C VAL A 240 -4.42 -28.51 4.25
N THR A 241 -4.99 -27.88 3.22
CA THR A 241 -6.22 -28.38 2.58
C THR A 241 -6.02 -28.61 1.07
N ALA A 242 -5.86 -29.87 0.69
CA ALA A 242 -5.60 -30.34 -0.68
C ALA A 242 -6.76 -30.13 -1.69
N TRP A 243 -7.70 -29.21 -1.44
CA TRP A 243 -8.97 -29.10 -2.19
C TRP A 243 -9.33 -27.67 -2.66
N GLY A 244 -8.42 -26.70 -2.58
CA GLY A 244 -8.68 -25.31 -3.01
C GLY A 244 -8.25 -25.02 -4.45
N THR A 245 -9.17 -24.47 -5.25
CA THR A 245 -8.86 -23.83 -6.55
C THR A 245 -8.29 -22.43 -6.29
N ARG A 246 -7.12 -22.11 -6.85
CA ARG A 246 -6.57 -20.75 -6.84
C ARG A 246 -7.55 -19.82 -7.54
N CYS A 247 -7.91 -18.71 -6.91
CA CYS A 247 -8.86 -17.78 -7.49
C CYS A 247 -8.50 -16.34 -7.10
N ALA A 248 -8.83 -15.42 -8.01
CA ALA A 248 -8.65 -14.01 -7.79
C ALA A 248 -9.99 -13.32 -8.00
N LEU A 249 -10.35 -12.44 -7.07
CA LEU A 249 -11.60 -11.70 -7.08
C LEU A 249 -11.29 -10.21 -7.10
N TYR A 250 -12.20 -9.45 -7.69
CA TYR A 250 -12.22 -8.02 -7.52
C TYR A 250 -13.63 -7.50 -7.32
N PHE A 251 -13.74 -6.47 -6.48
CA PHE A 251 -14.97 -5.76 -6.19
C PHE A 251 -14.87 -4.34 -6.74
N ASN A 252 -15.68 -4.03 -7.75
CA ASN A 252 -15.80 -2.66 -8.23
C ASN A 252 -16.63 -1.85 -7.25
N VAL A 253 -16.04 -0.79 -6.72
CA VAL A 253 -16.57 -0.03 -5.59
C VAL A 253 -17.73 0.92 -5.99
N ASP A 254 -17.82 1.25 -7.27
CA ASP A 254 -18.86 2.14 -7.82
C ASP A 254 -19.97 1.35 -8.54
N GLU A 255 -19.62 0.27 -9.24
CA GLU A 255 -20.59 -0.67 -9.82
C GLU A 255 -21.19 -1.61 -8.78
N GLU A 256 -20.58 -1.71 -7.59
CA GLU A 256 -21.00 -2.60 -6.50
C GLU A 256 -21.10 -4.06 -6.94
N ARG A 257 -20.10 -4.50 -7.70
CA ARG A 257 -20.10 -5.81 -8.34
C ARG A 257 -18.83 -6.58 -8.01
N MET A 258 -19.02 -7.80 -7.52
CA MET A 258 -17.95 -8.79 -7.38
C MET A 258 -17.76 -9.50 -8.73
N SER A 259 -16.51 -9.71 -9.13
CA SER A 259 -16.16 -10.40 -10.38
C SER A 259 -14.85 -11.15 -10.22
N GLU A 260 -14.65 -12.14 -11.08
CA GLU A 260 -13.42 -12.94 -11.11
C GLU A 260 -12.36 -12.23 -11.95
N MET A 261 -11.14 -12.16 -11.41
CA MET A 261 -9.96 -11.70 -12.13
C MET A 261 -9.23 -12.94 -12.70
N PRO A 262 -8.80 -12.93 -13.97
CA PRO A 262 -7.97 -14.01 -14.49
C PRO A 262 -6.67 -14.12 -13.69
N LEU A 263 -6.08 -15.30 -13.63
CA LEU A 263 -4.72 -15.51 -13.12
C LEU A 263 -3.71 -15.48 -14.28
N PRO A 264 -2.43 -15.16 -14.04
CA PRO A 264 -1.41 -15.12 -15.09
C PRO A 264 -1.16 -16.51 -15.68
N PRO A 265 -0.68 -16.62 -16.93
CA PRO A 265 -0.37 -17.93 -17.51
C PRO A 265 0.75 -18.63 -16.74
N VAL A 266 0.62 -19.94 -16.54
CA VAL A 266 1.69 -20.80 -16.01
C VAL A 266 2.76 -20.96 -17.07
N PRO A 267 4.04 -20.73 -16.77
CA PRO A 267 5.13 -21.17 -17.64
C PRO A 267 5.03 -22.67 -17.90
N GLU A 268 5.32 -23.12 -19.12
CA GLU A 268 5.21 -24.55 -19.52
C GLU A 268 6.05 -25.49 -18.64
N ASP A 269 7.12 -24.97 -18.03
CA ASP A 269 8.06 -25.71 -17.18
C ASP A 269 7.67 -25.69 -15.68
N TRP A 270 6.56 -25.04 -15.29
CA TRP A 270 6.13 -24.93 -13.89
C TRP A 270 4.91 -25.82 -13.64
N GLU A 271 5.00 -26.70 -12.64
CA GLU A 271 3.82 -27.37 -12.09
C GLU A 271 3.21 -26.47 -11.02
N TRP A 272 2.06 -25.87 -11.29
CA TRP A 272 1.49 -24.85 -10.40
C TRP A 272 1.10 -25.35 -9.00
N ASP A 273 1.15 -26.66 -8.75
CA ASP A 273 0.93 -27.24 -7.44
C ASP A 273 2.04 -26.85 -6.43
N ASP A 274 3.25 -26.51 -6.91
CA ASP A 274 4.42 -26.15 -6.07
C ASP A 274 4.76 -24.64 -6.07
N SER A 275 4.17 -23.84 -6.97
CA SER A 275 4.55 -22.42 -7.06
C SER A 275 4.05 -21.59 -5.88
N CYS A 276 4.92 -20.77 -5.29
CA CYS A 276 4.56 -19.78 -4.26
C CYS A 276 4.21 -18.44 -4.90
N LEU A 277 3.26 -17.72 -4.32
CA LEU A 277 3.09 -16.28 -4.57
C LEU A 277 3.93 -15.53 -3.56
N ASP A 278 4.80 -14.68 -4.06
CA ASP A 278 5.67 -13.86 -3.23
C ASP A 278 5.06 -12.47 -3.02
N TYR A 279 4.46 -11.90 -4.07
CA TYR A 279 3.97 -10.53 -4.04
C TYR A 279 2.74 -10.31 -4.90
N PHE A 280 1.77 -9.60 -4.33
CA PHE A 280 0.63 -9.01 -5.05
C PHE A 280 0.44 -7.58 -4.57
N GLY A 281 0.48 -6.61 -5.48
CA GLY A 281 0.38 -5.21 -5.09
C GLY A 281 0.35 -4.22 -6.23
N GLU A 282 -0.06 -3.00 -5.89
CA GLU A 282 -0.15 -1.87 -6.82
C GLU A 282 1.12 -1.00 -6.73
N SER A 283 1.59 -0.54 -7.89
CA SER A 283 2.67 0.43 -7.97
C SER A 283 2.58 1.27 -9.24
N GLY A 284 2.54 2.59 -9.09
CA GLY A 284 2.58 3.54 -10.20
C GLY A 284 1.38 3.47 -11.14
N GLY A 285 0.21 3.06 -10.66
CA GLY A 285 -1.01 2.89 -11.43
C GLY A 285 -1.14 1.53 -12.13
N HIS A 286 -0.34 0.54 -11.72
CA HIS A 286 -0.29 -0.81 -12.30
C HIS A 286 -0.39 -1.87 -11.21
N LEU A 287 -1.13 -2.94 -11.49
CA LEU A 287 -1.25 -4.09 -10.60
C LEU A 287 -0.25 -5.16 -11.01
N HIS A 288 0.53 -5.62 -10.03
CA HIS A 288 1.62 -6.55 -10.22
C HIS A 288 1.42 -7.84 -9.43
N LEU A 289 1.91 -8.92 -10.02
CA LEU A 289 1.87 -10.25 -9.44
C LEU A 289 3.21 -10.93 -9.67
N ILE A 290 3.79 -11.45 -8.60
CA ILE A 290 5.04 -12.21 -8.63
C ILE A 290 4.75 -13.59 -8.05
N GLY A 291 4.92 -14.59 -8.90
CA GLY A 291 5.00 -15.99 -8.50
C GLY A 291 6.38 -16.52 -8.88
N TYR A 292 6.87 -17.47 -8.09
CA TYR A 292 8.12 -18.15 -8.37
C TYR A 292 7.99 -19.64 -8.08
N GLU A 293 8.85 -20.39 -8.76
CA GLU A 293 9.08 -21.79 -8.45
C GLU A 293 10.21 -21.85 -7.42
N PRO A 294 9.98 -22.41 -6.20
CA PRO A 294 10.87 -22.19 -5.07
C PRO A 294 12.33 -22.61 -5.25
N SER A 295 12.58 -23.58 -6.14
CA SER A 295 13.91 -24.11 -6.43
C SER A 295 14.71 -23.30 -7.47
N TYR A 296 14.18 -22.18 -7.97
CA TYR A 296 14.85 -21.34 -8.95
C TYR A 296 15.29 -19.98 -8.39
N THR A 297 16.42 -19.49 -8.91
CA THR A 297 16.93 -18.13 -8.67
C THR A 297 16.29 -17.10 -9.61
N ASN A 298 15.28 -17.49 -10.38
CA ASN A 298 14.61 -16.63 -11.34
C ASN A 298 13.10 -16.66 -11.13
N PHE A 299 12.47 -15.53 -11.44
CA PHE A 299 11.02 -15.39 -11.35
C PHE A 299 10.52 -14.31 -12.29
N ASN A 300 9.21 -14.29 -12.47
CA ASN A 300 8.53 -13.40 -13.38
C ASN A 300 7.72 -12.36 -12.61
N VAL A 301 7.81 -11.11 -13.07
CA VAL A 301 6.92 -10.03 -12.64
C VAL A 301 5.87 -9.85 -13.72
N TYR A 302 4.63 -10.19 -13.40
CA TYR A 302 3.48 -10.01 -14.29
C TYR A 302 2.78 -8.68 -14.02
N GLU A 303 2.13 -8.16 -15.05
CA GLU A 303 1.26 -6.99 -15.01
C GLU A 303 -0.03 -7.33 -15.76
N ILE A 304 -1.17 -6.90 -15.24
CA ILE A 304 -2.47 -7.11 -15.88
C ILE A 304 -2.90 -5.86 -16.64
N GLU A 305 -3.52 -6.06 -17.80
CA GLU A 305 -4.18 -4.98 -18.55
C GLU A 305 -5.35 -4.38 -17.77
N ARG A 306 -5.59 -3.08 -17.94
CA ARG A 306 -6.64 -2.33 -17.21
C ARG A 306 -8.06 -2.80 -17.49
N ASP A 307 -8.28 -3.50 -18.60
CA ASP A 307 -9.57 -4.09 -18.95
C ASP A 307 -9.72 -5.54 -18.45
N TYR A 308 -8.75 -6.03 -17.69
CA TYR A 308 -8.66 -7.42 -17.20
C TYR A 308 -8.60 -8.47 -18.31
N SER A 309 -8.24 -8.09 -19.54
CA SER A 309 -8.22 -9.02 -20.69
C SER A 309 -7.11 -10.06 -20.59
N SER A 310 -5.93 -9.69 -20.09
CA SER A 310 -4.80 -10.60 -19.97
C SER A 310 -3.71 -10.11 -19.01
N TRP A 311 -2.99 -11.06 -18.44
CA TRP A 311 -1.69 -10.81 -17.81
C TRP A 311 -0.58 -10.95 -18.84
N PHE A 312 0.43 -10.09 -18.75
CA PHE A 312 1.62 -10.17 -19.57
C PHE A 312 2.89 -10.12 -18.71
N LEU A 313 3.92 -10.81 -19.19
CA LEU A 313 5.24 -10.78 -18.56
C LEU A 313 5.83 -9.38 -18.70
N LYS A 314 6.05 -8.70 -17.57
CA LYS A 314 6.66 -7.37 -17.57
C LYS A 314 8.17 -7.42 -17.40
N PHE A 315 8.65 -8.20 -16.45
CA PHE A 315 10.07 -8.37 -16.18
C PHE A 315 10.39 -9.82 -15.87
N HIS A 316 11.56 -10.27 -16.31
CA HIS A 316 12.15 -11.54 -15.92
C HIS A 316 13.37 -11.25 -15.04
N VAL A 317 13.31 -11.72 -13.80
CA VAL A 317 14.31 -11.47 -12.77
C VAL A 317 15.22 -12.68 -12.64
N VAL A 318 16.53 -12.44 -12.58
CA VAL A 318 17.55 -13.48 -12.38
C VAL A 318 18.45 -13.02 -11.23
N LEU A 319 18.54 -13.85 -10.19
CA LEU A 319 19.19 -13.54 -8.93
C LEU A 319 20.59 -14.15 -8.79
N ASP A 320 21.20 -14.70 -9.85
CA ASP A 320 22.51 -15.38 -9.76
C ASP A 320 23.61 -14.50 -9.13
N GLU A 321 23.73 -13.23 -9.56
CA GLU A 321 24.69 -12.28 -8.98
C GLU A 321 24.32 -11.90 -7.54
N VAL A 322 23.03 -11.86 -7.21
CA VAL A 322 22.55 -11.62 -5.84
C VAL A 322 22.91 -12.81 -4.95
N LEU A 323 22.73 -14.03 -5.44
CA LEU A 323 23.07 -15.27 -4.75
C LEU A 323 24.57 -15.35 -4.44
N ILE A 324 25.44 -14.92 -5.38
CA ILE A 324 26.89 -14.86 -5.15
C ILE A 324 27.23 -13.85 -4.04
N ALA A 325 26.58 -12.69 -4.03
CA ALA A 325 26.82 -11.66 -3.02
C ALA A 325 26.17 -11.96 -1.66
N PHE A 326 25.08 -12.71 -1.66
CA PHE A 326 24.29 -13.08 -0.49
C PHE A 326 24.08 -14.61 -0.44
N PRO A 327 25.14 -15.39 -0.20
CA PRO A 327 25.08 -16.86 -0.19
C PRO A 327 24.16 -17.43 0.89
N GLN A 328 23.76 -16.60 1.87
CA GLN A 328 22.80 -16.98 2.90
C GLN A 328 21.39 -17.25 2.35
N MET A 329 21.09 -16.86 1.10
CA MET A 329 19.87 -17.24 0.37
C MET A 329 19.79 -18.75 0.13
N ILE A 330 20.92 -19.47 0.15
CA ILE A 330 20.95 -20.91 -0.09
C ILE A 330 20.22 -21.61 1.08
N PRO A 331 19.23 -22.49 0.80
CA PRO A 331 18.51 -23.22 1.82
C PRO A 331 19.46 -24.00 2.74
N SER A 332 19.10 -24.09 4.02
CA SER A 332 19.78 -25.00 4.94
C SER A 332 19.36 -26.43 4.62
N LEU A 333 20.15 -27.44 5.01
CA LEU A 333 19.80 -28.87 4.82
C LEU A 333 18.48 -29.31 5.51
N HIS A 334 17.78 -28.41 6.20
CA HIS A 334 16.50 -28.67 6.88
C HIS A 334 15.31 -27.94 6.26
N ASP A 335 15.55 -26.98 5.36
CA ASP A 335 14.49 -26.31 4.61
C ASP A 335 14.27 -27.07 3.32
N PHE A 336 13.01 -27.32 2.94
CA PHE A 336 12.64 -27.74 1.58
C PHE A 336 13.44 -26.88 0.60
N ASP A 337 14.00 -27.43 -0.50
CA ASP A 337 14.98 -26.80 -1.42
C ASP A 337 14.56 -25.43 -2.01
N MET A 338 14.35 -24.42 -1.16
CA MET A 338 13.75 -23.12 -1.42
C MET A 338 14.76 -22.05 -1.06
N PHE A 339 14.99 -21.11 -1.97
CA PHE A 339 15.84 -19.97 -1.65
C PHE A 339 15.17 -19.05 -0.62
N ASP A 340 15.93 -18.63 0.38
CA ASP A 340 15.45 -17.73 1.44
C ASP A 340 15.53 -16.27 0.98
N PHE A 341 14.48 -15.84 0.30
CA PHE A 341 14.19 -14.44 -0.01
C PHE A 341 12.68 -14.18 -0.07
N SER A 342 12.29 -12.92 0.05
CA SER A 342 10.92 -12.47 -0.25
C SER A 342 10.93 -11.11 -0.93
N VAL A 343 10.01 -10.89 -1.87
CA VAL A 343 9.79 -9.59 -2.50
C VAL A 343 8.87 -8.76 -1.61
N VAL A 344 9.45 -7.74 -0.98
CA VAL A 344 8.76 -6.84 -0.06
C VAL A 344 7.86 -5.85 -0.82
N CYS A 345 8.37 -5.28 -1.92
CA CYS A 345 7.55 -4.43 -2.79
C CYS A 345 8.13 -4.26 -4.19
N VAL A 346 7.24 -3.93 -5.13
CA VAL A 346 7.57 -3.43 -6.47
C VAL A 346 7.43 -1.91 -6.47
N ILE A 347 8.46 -1.19 -6.92
CA ILE A 347 8.39 0.25 -7.13
C ILE A 347 8.50 0.56 -8.62
N ARG A 348 7.41 1.09 -9.17
CA ARG A 348 7.29 1.50 -10.56
C ARG A 348 7.12 3.01 -10.66
N CYS A 349 7.97 3.63 -11.46
CA CYS A 349 7.89 5.04 -11.82
C CYS A 349 8.17 5.17 -13.32
N GLU A 350 7.44 6.02 -14.04
CA GLU A 350 7.67 6.23 -15.47
C GLU A 350 8.99 6.94 -15.77
N LEU A 351 9.41 7.84 -14.88
CA LEU A 351 10.60 8.68 -15.05
C LEU A 351 11.89 8.02 -14.53
N GLU A 352 11.76 7.04 -13.65
CA GLU A 352 12.90 6.36 -13.03
C GLU A 352 12.98 4.88 -13.45
N GLU A 353 14.13 4.26 -13.18
CA GLU A 353 14.26 2.82 -13.33
C GLU A 353 13.41 2.08 -12.27
N PRO A 354 12.49 1.19 -12.68
CA PRO A 354 11.70 0.39 -11.76
C PRO A 354 12.59 -0.61 -11.03
N TYR A 355 12.23 -0.91 -9.79
CA TYR A 355 13.03 -1.77 -8.93
C TYR A 355 12.17 -2.56 -7.94
N LEU A 356 12.75 -3.64 -7.43
CA LEU A 356 12.20 -4.43 -6.34
C LEU A 356 12.90 -4.04 -5.05
N VAL A 357 12.18 -4.07 -3.94
CA VAL A 357 12.77 -4.21 -2.61
C VAL A 357 12.59 -5.65 -2.19
N MET A 358 13.70 -6.30 -1.85
CA MET A 358 13.72 -7.71 -1.47
C MET A 358 14.37 -7.87 -0.10
N GLN A 359 13.88 -8.82 0.68
CA GLN A 359 14.46 -9.24 1.95
C GLN A 359 15.18 -10.57 1.76
N ILE A 360 16.39 -10.67 2.29
CA ILE A 360 17.24 -11.87 2.29
C ILE A 360 17.81 -12.03 3.70
N LYS A 361 17.32 -12.99 4.49
CA LYS A 361 17.76 -13.24 5.90
C LYS A 361 18.05 -11.98 6.71
N GLY A 362 17.08 -11.08 6.77
CA GLY A 362 17.19 -9.82 7.52
C GLY A 362 17.99 -8.71 6.84
N VAL A 363 18.41 -8.88 5.58
CA VAL A 363 19.01 -7.79 4.78
C VAL A 363 18.01 -7.32 3.75
N LEU A 364 17.78 -6.01 3.67
CA LEU A 364 17.01 -5.42 2.59
C LEU A 364 17.92 -4.95 1.46
N ILE A 365 17.53 -5.28 0.24
CA ILE A 365 18.22 -4.85 -0.97
C ILE A 365 17.25 -4.23 -1.95
N VAL A 366 17.76 -3.30 -2.76
CA VAL A 366 17.11 -2.85 -3.99
C VAL A 366 17.67 -3.67 -5.14
N TYR A 367 16.81 -4.26 -5.96
CA TYR A 367 17.15 -4.85 -7.25
C TYR A 367 16.55 -4.05 -8.39
N TYR A 368 17.38 -3.51 -9.27
CA TYR A 368 16.99 -2.67 -10.39
C TYR A 368 16.60 -3.53 -11.60
N LEU A 369 15.35 -3.43 -12.04
CA LEU A 369 14.75 -4.38 -12.98
C LEU A 369 15.27 -4.24 -14.42
N LYS A 370 15.76 -3.07 -14.83
CA LYS A 370 16.26 -2.85 -16.21
C LYS A 370 17.76 -3.15 -16.33
N THR A 371 18.54 -2.64 -15.39
CA THR A 371 20.00 -2.77 -15.35
C THR A 371 20.45 -4.09 -14.73
N LYS A 372 19.55 -4.80 -14.03
CA LYS A 372 19.83 -6.06 -13.31
C LYS A 372 20.94 -5.91 -12.27
N THR A 373 21.07 -4.71 -11.72
CA THR A 373 22.02 -4.41 -10.64
C THR A 373 21.30 -4.41 -9.30
N PHE A 374 22.04 -4.53 -8.20
CA PHE A 374 21.47 -4.47 -6.87
C PHE A 374 22.34 -3.67 -5.91
N LYS A 375 21.72 -3.18 -4.84
CA LYS A 375 22.39 -2.46 -3.76
C LYS A 375 21.73 -2.80 -2.43
N LYS A 376 22.56 -3.03 -1.40
CA LYS A 376 22.08 -3.13 -0.02
C LYS A 376 21.46 -1.80 0.45
N LEU A 377 20.25 -1.87 1.00
CA LEU A 377 19.56 -0.74 1.64
C LEU A 377 19.98 -0.63 3.11
N CYS A 378 19.65 -1.65 3.89
CA CYS A 378 19.90 -1.70 5.33
C CYS A 378 19.78 -3.13 5.86
N ASP A 379 20.20 -3.32 7.10
CA ASP A 379 19.94 -4.52 7.89
C ASP A 379 18.64 -4.31 8.69
N ILE A 380 17.83 -5.35 8.81
CA ILE A 380 16.66 -5.44 9.68
C ILE A 380 17.09 -6.18 10.95
N ASP A 381 16.89 -5.56 12.11
CA ASP A 381 17.05 -6.23 13.41
C ASP A 381 15.91 -7.24 13.62
N HIS A 382 16.08 -8.45 13.11
CA HIS A 382 15.22 -9.57 13.46
C HIS A 382 15.59 -10.09 14.84
N ARG A 383 14.67 -9.96 15.79
CA ARG A 383 14.74 -10.69 17.06
C ARG A 383 14.29 -12.14 16.91
N ASP A 384 13.67 -12.45 15.79
CA ASP A 384 13.16 -13.77 15.44
C ASP A 384 13.64 -14.12 14.02
N PRO A 385 14.65 -15.00 13.87
CA PRO A 385 15.19 -15.40 12.58
C PRO A 385 14.23 -16.28 11.76
N ASP A 386 13.15 -16.79 12.38
CA ASP A 386 12.20 -17.73 11.76
C ASP A 386 10.88 -17.03 11.34
N ALA A 387 10.79 -15.70 11.43
CA ALA A 387 9.61 -14.95 11.01
C ALA A 387 9.57 -14.83 9.48
N ASP A 388 8.77 -15.69 8.84
CA ASP A 388 8.44 -15.62 7.41
C ASP A 388 7.84 -14.26 7.04
N GLY A 389 8.46 -13.61 6.04
CA GLY A 389 7.93 -12.43 5.34
C GLY A 389 7.73 -11.16 6.18
N THR A 390 8.51 -10.10 5.93
CA THR A 390 8.19 -8.78 6.48
C THR A 390 7.11 -8.12 5.61
N LEU A 391 5.87 -8.04 6.12
CA LEU A 391 4.83 -7.21 5.49
C LEU A 391 5.28 -5.76 5.43
N ALA A 392 5.11 -5.13 4.27
CA ALA A 392 5.43 -3.73 4.07
C ALA A 392 4.28 -2.93 3.48
N TYR A 393 4.14 -1.70 3.95
CA TYR A 393 3.10 -0.77 3.54
C TYR A 393 3.74 0.46 2.92
N GLN A 394 3.29 0.84 1.72
CA GLN A 394 3.83 2.01 1.03
C GLN A 394 3.44 3.29 1.77
N TYR A 395 4.43 4.15 2.02
CA TYR A 395 4.22 5.52 2.47
C TYR A 395 4.28 6.45 1.28
N ILE A 396 3.13 7.05 0.96
CA ILE A 396 2.98 8.08 -0.07
C ILE A 396 2.62 9.36 0.68
N GLU A 397 3.36 10.44 0.44
CA GLU A 397 3.06 11.71 1.09
C GLU A 397 1.76 12.29 0.51
N SER A 398 0.80 12.58 1.38
CA SER A 398 -0.53 13.02 0.96
C SER A 398 -1.07 14.14 1.82
N LEU A 399 -1.72 15.11 1.18
CA LEU A 399 -2.49 16.16 1.84
C LEU A 399 -3.99 15.85 1.88
N ALA A 400 -4.39 14.63 1.51
CA ALA A 400 -5.77 14.18 1.59
C ALA A 400 -6.35 14.42 2.99
N CYS A 401 -7.54 15.02 3.02
CA CYS A 401 -8.30 15.22 4.24
C CYS A 401 -8.97 13.92 4.66
N ILE A 402 -9.12 13.69 5.96
CA ILE A 402 -9.82 12.55 6.56
C ILE A 402 -10.92 13.07 7.47
#